data_AF-A0A257P7U6-F1
#
_entry.id   AF-A0A257P7U6-F1
#
_cell.length_a   1.000
_cell.length_b   1.000
_cell.length_c   1.000
_cell.angle_alpha   90.00
_cell.angle_beta   90.00
_cell.angle_gamma   90.00
#
_symmetry.space_group_name_H-M   'P 1'
#
loop_
_entity.id
_entity.type
_entity.pdbx_description
1 polymer ?
#
loop_
_entity_poly.entity_id
_entity_poly.type
_entity_poly.pdbx_seq_one_letter_code
_entity_poly.pdbx_strand_id
1 'polypeptide(L)'
;MYRAEVLLTPEMNTDRQSYPLEALGPLAQAAGDLAYGAQVSPAMAGQSFLAAAALLAQSRANVRTIDGGVRPLSLYCLTVARSGDGKDMADRVALRAIHAFQRDVGQAWQREMEAYEAACAERGKHAPKSAAPPQAPYRLAGDITIEGLRRSYAEGVAGQGVFSTEAGVMLAGHAMSQDHRTKT
;
A
#
# COMPACT_ATOMS: atom_id res chain seq x y z
N MET A 1 -11.57 30.37 -24.19
CA MET A 1 -11.58 29.07 -23.49
C MET A 1 -11.06 27.94 -24.39
N TYR A 2 -11.54 27.79 -25.64
CA TYR A 2 -11.07 26.78 -26.61
C TYR A 2 -9.54 26.65 -26.77
N ARG A 3 -8.81 27.76 -26.77
CA ARG A 3 -7.34 27.78 -26.97
C ARG A 3 -6.55 27.19 -25.80
N ALA A 4 -7.04 27.34 -24.56
CA ALA A 4 -6.39 26.77 -23.38
C ALA A 4 -6.64 25.25 -23.28
N GLU A 5 -7.84 24.82 -23.69
CA GLU A 5 -8.22 23.41 -23.77
C GLU A 5 -7.32 22.65 -24.74
N VAL A 6 -7.10 23.19 -25.94
CA VAL A 6 -6.21 22.61 -26.95
C VAL A 6 -4.75 22.55 -26.49
N LEU A 7 -4.26 23.57 -25.78
CA LEU A 7 -2.88 23.62 -25.27
C LEU A 7 -2.63 22.71 -24.06
N LEU A 8 -3.68 22.38 -23.31
CA LEU A 8 -3.62 21.48 -22.14
C LEU A 8 -4.05 20.05 -22.49
N THR A 9 -4.50 19.80 -23.71
CA THR A 9 -4.76 18.45 -24.18
C THR A 9 -3.40 17.78 -24.36
N PRO A 10 -3.05 16.76 -23.56
CA PRO A 10 -1.77 16.08 -23.74
C PRO A 10 -1.72 15.56 -25.18
N GLU A 11 -0.62 15.83 -25.88
CA GLU A 11 -0.30 15.14 -27.12
C GLU A 11 -0.20 13.66 -26.77
N MET A 12 -1.30 12.93 -26.92
CA MET A 12 -1.33 11.48 -26.82
C MET A 12 -0.60 10.96 -28.04
N ASN A 13 0.73 10.97 -27.97
CA ASN A 13 1.57 10.37 -28.98
C ASN A 13 1.07 8.94 -29.20
N THR A 14 0.50 8.69 -30.38
CA THR A 14 -0.22 7.47 -30.73
C THR A 14 0.70 6.29 -30.99
N ASP A 15 2.01 6.47 -30.84
CA ASP A 15 2.94 5.37 -30.58
C ASP A 15 2.61 4.78 -29.21
N ARG A 16 1.56 3.96 -29.17
CA ARG A 16 1.21 3.10 -28.03
C ARG A 16 2.32 2.05 -27.88
N GLN A 17 3.46 2.46 -27.35
CA GLN A 17 4.46 1.52 -26.89
C GLN A 17 3.78 0.59 -25.88
N SER A 18 3.86 -0.71 -26.14
CA SER A 18 3.29 -1.70 -25.25
C SER A 18 3.93 -1.57 -23.87
N TYR A 19 3.13 -1.77 -22.83
CA TYR A 19 3.66 -1.76 -21.47
C TYR A 19 4.73 -2.86 -21.34
N PRO A 20 5.96 -2.51 -20.90
CA PRO A 20 7.10 -3.42 -20.93
C PRO A 20 7.04 -4.40 -19.75
N LEU A 21 6.25 -5.48 -19.89
CA LEU A 21 6.10 -6.50 -18.85
C LEU A 21 7.45 -7.13 -18.48
N GLU A 22 8.33 -7.34 -19.45
CA GLU A 22 9.67 -7.90 -19.27
C GLU A 22 10.55 -7.06 -18.34
N ALA A 23 10.33 -5.74 -18.27
CA ALA A 23 11.06 -4.85 -17.38
C ALA A 23 10.70 -5.05 -15.90
N LEU A 24 9.59 -5.75 -15.60
CA LEU A 24 9.20 -6.09 -14.23
C LEU A 24 10.04 -7.22 -13.62
N GLY A 25 10.94 -7.83 -14.39
CA GLY A 25 11.85 -8.88 -13.93
C GLY A 25 11.09 -10.07 -13.32
N PRO A 26 11.32 -10.44 -12.05
CA PRO A 26 10.66 -11.58 -11.41
C PRO A 26 9.12 -11.49 -11.38
N LEU A 27 8.55 -10.30 -11.53
CA LEU A 27 7.10 -10.09 -11.50
C LEU A 27 6.46 -10.23 -12.90
N ALA A 28 7.26 -10.27 -13.97
CA ALA A 28 6.79 -10.20 -15.35
C ALA A 28 5.78 -11.31 -15.68
N GLN A 29 6.10 -12.56 -15.31
CA GLN A 29 5.22 -13.70 -15.58
C GLN A 29 3.89 -13.56 -14.84
N ALA A 30 3.92 -13.30 -13.54
CA ALA A 30 2.70 -13.16 -12.75
C ALA A 30 1.80 -12.00 -13.23
N ALA A 31 2.42 -10.88 -13.63
CA ALA A 31 1.69 -9.75 -14.22
C ALA A 31 1.08 -10.10 -15.58
N GLY A 32 1.80 -10.82 -16.44
CA GLY A 32 1.29 -11.32 -17.72
C GLY A 32 0.13 -12.30 -17.55
N ASP A 33 0.29 -13.27 -16.65
CA ASP A 33 -0.73 -14.28 -16.35
C ASP A 33 -2.01 -13.63 -15.79
N LEU A 34 -1.87 -12.62 -14.91
CA LEU A 34 -3.00 -11.85 -14.40
C LEU A 34 -3.67 -11.03 -15.51
N ALA A 35 -2.90 -10.33 -16.35
CA ALA A 35 -3.44 -9.56 -17.46
C ALA A 35 -4.27 -10.44 -18.40
N TYR A 36 -3.74 -11.62 -18.74
CA TYR A 36 -4.42 -12.60 -19.59
C TYR A 36 -5.65 -13.21 -18.89
N GLY A 37 -5.50 -13.73 -17.67
CA GLY A 37 -6.56 -14.46 -16.97
C GLY A 37 -7.72 -13.58 -16.51
N ALA A 38 -7.44 -12.35 -16.06
CA ALA A 38 -8.44 -11.41 -15.59
C ALA A 38 -8.89 -10.40 -16.65
N GLN A 39 -8.33 -10.45 -17.87
CA GLN A 39 -8.63 -9.53 -18.97
C GLN A 39 -8.44 -8.05 -18.58
N VAL A 40 -7.41 -7.76 -17.78
CA VAL A 40 -7.01 -6.40 -17.39
C VAL A 40 -5.82 -5.94 -18.22
N SER A 41 -5.59 -4.63 -18.30
CA SER A 41 -4.43 -4.13 -19.05
C SER A 41 -3.11 -4.61 -18.41
N PRO A 42 -2.07 -4.91 -19.20
CA PRO A 42 -0.74 -5.27 -18.68
C PRO A 42 -0.17 -4.22 -17.72
N ALA A 43 -0.43 -2.94 -17.98
CA ALA A 43 -0.02 -1.84 -17.11
C ALA A 43 -0.72 -1.89 -15.74
N MET A 44 -2.02 -2.24 -15.70
CA MET A 44 -2.76 -2.41 -14.45
C MET A 44 -2.17 -3.55 -13.61
N ALA A 45 -2.02 -4.74 -14.22
CA ALA A 45 -1.47 -5.90 -13.55
C ALA A 45 -0.04 -5.65 -13.06
N GLY A 46 0.79 -5.07 -13.93
CA GLY A 46 2.18 -4.72 -13.62
C GLY A 46 2.29 -3.75 -12.45
N GLN A 47 1.48 -2.68 -12.44
CA GLN A 47 1.46 -1.73 -11.34
C GLN A 47 1.02 -2.39 -10.01
N SER A 48 -0.05 -3.18 -10.01
CA SER A 48 -0.54 -3.83 -8.79
C SER A 48 0.53 -4.75 -8.18
N PHE A 49 1.24 -5.54 -9.00
CA PHE A 49 2.35 -6.36 -8.50
C PHE A 49 3.56 -5.53 -8.05
N LEU A 50 3.90 -4.47 -8.78
CA LEU A 50 5.00 -3.58 -8.39
C LEU A 50 4.72 -2.88 -7.04
N ALA A 51 3.48 -2.43 -6.83
CA ALA A 51 3.04 -1.83 -5.57
C ALA A 51 3.07 -2.84 -4.41
N ALA A 52 2.64 -4.08 -4.64
CA ALA A 52 2.73 -5.16 -3.65
C ALA A 52 4.21 -5.50 -3.30
N ALA A 53 5.10 -5.53 -4.30
CA ALA A 53 6.52 -5.75 -4.09
C ALA A 53 7.17 -4.61 -3.31
N ALA A 54 6.85 -3.35 -3.66
CA ALA A 54 7.30 -2.18 -2.93
C ALA A 54 6.88 -2.22 -1.45
N LEU A 55 5.64 -2.61 -1.14
CA LEU A 55 5.17 -2.79 0.24
C LEU A 55 6.04 -3.78 1.02
N LEU A 56 6.45 -4.89 0.40
CA LEU A 56 7.26 -5.91 1.05
C LEU A 56 8.75 -5.52 1.20
N ALA A 57 9.25 -4.71 0.27
CA ALA A 57 10.65 -4.31 0.19
C ALA A 57 10.98 -3.00 0.93
N GLN A 58 10.02 -2.07 1.06
CA GLN A 58 10.25 -0.73 1.61
C GLN A 58 10.78 -0.70 3.05
N SER A 59 10.47 -1.73 3.85
CA SER A 59 10.96 -1.87 5.22
C SER A 59 12.36 -2.51 5.32
N ARG A 60 12.94 -2.93 4.18
CA ARG A 60 14.14 -3.76 4.15
C ARG A 60 15.35 -3.08 3.55
N ALA A 61 15.15 -2.21 2.57
CA ALA A 61 16.25 -1.57 1.87
C ALA A 61 15.85 -0.23 1.25
N ASN A 62 16.87 0.59 1.08
CA ASN A 62 16.86 1.76 0.21
C ASN A 62 17.76 1.49 -0.99
N VAL A 63 17.60 2.28 -2.05
CA VAL A 63 18.45 2.20 -3.26
C VAL A 63 19.32 3.44 -3.38
N ARG A 64 20.53 3.26 -3.91
CA ARG A 64 21.39 4.37 -4.33
C ARG A 64 21.08 4.72 -5.77
N THR A 65 20.70 5.96 -6.02
CA THR A 65 20.40 6.47 -7.36
C THR A 65 21.67 7.01 -8.03
N ILE A 66 21.59 7.26 -9.34
CA ILE A 66 22.73 7.71 -10.16
C ILE A 66 23.33 9.05 -9.70
N ASP A 67 22.51 9.90 -9.08
CA ASP A 67 22.90 11.16 -8.44
C ASP A 67 23.66 10.95 -7.10
N GLY A 68 23.88 9.70 -6.69
CA GLY A 68 24.51 9.32 -5.42
C GLY A 68 23.56 9.38 -4.21
N GLY A 69 22.31 9.82 -4.41
CA GLY A 69 21.30 9.91 -3.37
C GLY A 69 20.81 8.55 -2.89
N VAL A 70 20.29 8.49 -1.66
CA VAL A 70 19.59 7.32 -1.12
C VAL A 70 18.08 7.57 -1.20
N ARG A 71 17.36 6.68 -1.87
CA ARG A 71 15.90 6.76 -2.05
C ARG A 71 15.22 5.54 -1.44
N PRO A 72 14.05 5.69 -0.80
CA PRO A 72 13.28 4.56 -0.30
C PRO A 72 12.73 3.72 -1.46
N LEU A 73 12.42 2.46 -1.15
CA LEU A 73 11.71 1.56 -2.07
C LEU A 73 10.18 1.72 -2.02
N SER A 74 9.67 2.68 -1.24
CA SER A 74 8.25 3.05 -1.22
C SER A 74 7.85 3.70 -2.54
N LEU A 75 6.75 3.24 -3.12
CA LEU A 75 6.23 3.75 -4.40
C LEU A 75 4.85 4.38 -4.22
N TYR A 76 4.60 5.44 -4.98
CA TYR A 76 3.28 6.02 -5.17
C TYR A 76 2.76 5.58 -6.55
N CYS A 77 1.75 4.72 -6.54
CA CYS A 77 1.17 4.16 -7.74
C CYS A 77 -0.23 4.76 -7.96
N LEU A 78 -0.47 5.32 -9.15
CA LEU A 78 -1.76 5.92 -9.51
C LEU A 78 -2.14 5.50 -10.93
N THR A 79 -3.25 4.76 -11.05
CA THR A 79 -3.83 4.42 -12.35
C THR A 79 -5.13 5.17 -12.56
N VAL A 80 -5.25 5.85 -13.70
CA VAL A 80 -6.53 6.35 -14.19
C VAL A 80 -7.19 5.24 -15.01
N ALA A 81 -8.32 4.73 -14.52
CA ALA A 81 -9.08 3.68 -15.17
C ALA A 81 -10.58 3.93 -14.99
N ARG A 82 -11.37 3.46 -15.95
CA ARG A 82 -12.83 3.50 -15.91
C ARG A 82 -13.36 2.47 -14.93
N SER A 83 -14.63 2.63 -14.56
CA SER A 83 -15.35 1.59 -13.82
C SER A 83 -15.40 0.31 -14.66
N GLY A 84 -15.05 -0.83 -14.06
CA GLY A 84 -14.97 -2.11 -14.76
C GLY A 84 -13.61 -2.48 -15.36
N ASP A 85 -12.62 -1.57 -15.39
CA ASP A 85 -11.29 -1.84 -15.96
C ASP A 85 -10.41 -2.80 -15.11
N GLY A 86 -10.98 -3.36 -14.03
CA GLY A 86 -10.33 -4.39 -13.22
C GLY A 86 -9.32 -3.89 -12.19
N LYS A 87 -9.38 -2.62 -11.77
CA LYS A 87 -8.55 -2.06 -10.67
C LYS A 87 -8.59 -2.96 -9.43
N ASP A 88 -9.79 -3.18 -8.90
CA ASP A 88 -10.03 -3.98 -7.70
C ASP A 88 -9.65 -5.45 -7.88
N MET A 89 -9.74 -5.97 -9.11
CA MET A 89 -9.36 -7.35 -9.41
C MET A 89 -7.84 -7.51 -9.39
N ALA A 90 -7.12 -6.58 -10.03
CA ALA A 90 -5.66 -6.63 -10.11
C ALA A 90 -5.02 -6.53 -8.72
N ASP A 91 -5.47 -5.56 -7.91
CA ASP A 91 -4.97 -5.40 -6.53
C ASP A 91 -5.29 -6.61 -5.66
N ARG A 92 -6.49 -7.18 -5.77
CA ARG A 92 -6.89 -8.36 -5.00
C ARG A 92 -5.99 -9.56 -5.28
N VAL A 93 -5.61 -9.78 -6.55
CA VAL A 93 -4.71 -10.89 -6.91
C VAL A 93 -3.30 -10.60 -6.41
N ALA A 94 -2.77 -9.40 -6.66
CA ALA A 94 -1.41 -9.03 -6.24
C ALA A 94 -1.23 -9.07 -4.71
N LEU A 95 -2.25 -8.66 -3.94
CA LEU A 95 -2.22 -8.61 -2.48
C LEU A 95 -2.67 -9.91 -1.80
N ARG A 96 -3.15 -10.91 -2.54
CA ARG A 96 -3.76 -12.13 -1.97
C ARG A 96 -2.87 -12.80 -0.93
N ALA A 97 -1.58 -12.98 -1.23
CA ALA A 97 -0.63 -13.64 -0.33
C ALA A 97 -0.37 -12.79 0.93
N ILE A 98 -0.33 -11.46 0.79
CA ILE A 98 -0.15 -10.52 1.91
C ILE A 98 -1.36 -10.57 2.83
N HIS A 99 -2.58 -10.56 2.27
CA HIS A 99 -3.80 -10.72 3.05
C HIS A 99 -3.86 -12.08 3.76
N ALA A 100 -3.44 -13.18 3.11
CA ALA A 100 -3.40 -14.49 3.74
C ALA A 100 -2.42 -14.51 4.91
N PHE A 101 -1.17 -14.07 4.69
CA PHE A 101 -0.18 -13.94 5.74
C PHE A 101 -0.72 -13.12 6.93
N GLN A 102 -1.29 -11.94 6.67
CA GLN A 102 -1.82 -11.07 7.72
C GLN A 102 -2.98 -11.69 8.51
N ARG A 103 -3.83 -12.50 7.89
CA ARG A 103 -4.88 -13.23 8.62
C ARG A 103 -4.28 -14.23 9.58
N ASP A 104 -3.28 -15.00 9.14
CA ASP A 104 -2.68 -16.05 9.96
C ASP A 104 -1.92 -15.47 11.15
N VAL A 105 -1.06 -14.47 10.92
CA VAL A 105 -0.34 -13.80 12.02
C VAL A 105 -1.25 -12.93 12.87
N GLY A 106 -2.33 -12.39 12.32
CA GLY A 106 -3.33 -11.61 13.04
C GLY A 106 -4.07 -12.45 14.07
N GLN A 107 -4.42 -13.69 13.74
CA GLN A 107 -5.03 -14.63 14.70
C GLN A 107 -4.10 -14.97 15.85
N ALA A 108 -2.81 -15.17 15.59
CA ALA A 108 -1.82 -15.41 16.64
C ALA A 108 -1.66 -14.18 17.54
N TRP A 109 -1.51 -13.00 16.93
CA TRP A 109 -1.41 -11.73 17.66
C TRP A 109 -2.64 -11.45 18.53
N GLN A 110 -3.86 -11.74 18.06
CA GLN A 110 -5.07 -11.58 18.85
C GLN A 110 -5.03 -12.40 20.15
N ARG A 111 -4.60 -13.67 20.08
CA ARG A 111 -4.46 -14.52 21.27
C ARG A 111 -3.40 -13.99 22.23
N GLU A 112 -2.28 -13.49 21.70
CA GLU A 112 -1.22 -12.87 22.51
C GLU A 112 -1.70 -11.59 23.20
N MET A 113 -2.49 -10.77 22.48
CA MET A 113 -3.09 -9.56 23.02
C MET A 113 -4.10 -9.87 24.13
N GLU A 114 -4.98 -10.86 23.94
CA GLU A 114 -5.93 -11.30 24.98
C GLU A 114 -5.20 -11.77 26.24
N ALA A 115 -4.13 -12.56 26.09
CA ALA A 115 -3.30 -13.00 27.21
C ALA A 115 -2.59 -11.83 27.90
N TYR A 116 -2.08 -10.87 27.12
CA TYR A 116 -1.45 -9.65 27.62
C TYR A 116 -2.44 -8.79 28.43
N GLU A 117 -3.65 -8.57 27.91
CA GLU A 117 -4.71 -7.80 28.58
C GLU A 117 -5.16 -8.47 29.89
N ALA A 118 -5.37 -9.79 29.89
CA ALA A 118 -5.69 -10.54 31.10
C ALA A 118 -4.58 -10.41 32.16
N ALA A 119 -3.31 -10.55 31.75
CA ALA A 119 -2.17 -10.39 32.65
C ALA A 119 -2.04 -8.95 33.19
N CYS A 120 -2.48 -7.94 32.43
CA CYS A 120 -2.53 -6.56 32.88
C CYS A 120 -3.67 -6.29 33.86
N ALA A 121 -4.83 -6.93 33.66
CA ALA A 121 -5.99 -6.78 34.53
C ALA A 121 -5.77 -7.39 35.93
N GLU A 122 -5.06 -8.51 36.01
CA GLU A 122 -4.73 -9.20 37.27
C GLU A 122 -3.65 -8.48 38.11
N ARG A 123 -3.14 -7.33 37.65
CA ARG A 123 -2.06 -6.61 38.34
C ARG A 123 -2.55 -5.70 39.46
N GLY A 124 -1.92 -5.84 40.62
CA GLY A 124 -2.01 -4.86 41.71
C GLY A 124 -1.34 -3.53 41.37
N LYS A 125 -1.83 -2.43 41.96
CA LYS A 125 -1.41 -1.03 41.71
C LYS A 125 0.11 -0.73 41.85
N HIS A 126 0.89 -1.64 42.44
CA HIS A 126 2.33 -1.46 42.72
C HIS A 126 3.24 -2.50 42.03
N ALA A 127 2.72 -3.29 41.08
CA ALA A 127 3.54 -4.23 40.32
C ALA A 127 4.48 -3.48 39.33
N PRO A 128 5.73 -3.96 39.09
CA PRO A 128 6.67 -3.35 38.12
C PRO A 128 6.04 -3.24 36.73
N LYS A 129 6.47 -2.38 35.81
CA LYS A 129 5.83 -2.23 34.47
C LYS A 129 5.77 -3.58 33.72
N SER A 130 4.65 -3.91 33.07
CA SER A 130 4.50 -5.16 32.29
C SER A 130 5.40 -5.15 31.07
N ALA A 131 5.58 -6.32 30.44
CA ALA A 131 6.17 -6.41 29.11
C ALA A 131 5.44 -5.48 28.13
N ALA A 132 6.10 -5.03 27.08
CA ALA A 132 5.44 -4.24 26.04
C ALA A 132 4.29 -5.05 25.40
N PRO A 133 3.20 -4.41 24.96
CA PRO A 133 2.14 -5.10 24.23
C PRO A 133 2.70 -5.77 22.97
N PRO A 134 2.17 -6.94 22.58
CA PRO A 134 2.48 -7.57 21.30
C PRO A 134 2.34 -6.61 20.11
N GLN A 135 3.34 -6.58 19.23
CA GLN A 135 3.37 -5.68 18.08
C GLN A 135 2.33 -6.11 17.02
N ALA A 136 1.56 -5.14 16.50
CA ALA A 136 0.56 -5.42 15.48
C ALA A 136 1.23 -5.84 14.15
N PRO A 137 0.85 -6.98 13.54
CA PRO A 137 1.57 -7.53 12.39
C PRO A 137 1.09 -7.00 11.02
N TYR A 138 0.18 -6.03 11.02
CA TYR A 138 -0.48 -5.52 9.81
C TYR A 138 0.41 -4.54 9.03
N ARG A 139 0.49 -4.75 7.72
CA ARG A 139 1.20 -3.91 6.73
C ARG A 139 0.25 -3.18 5.79
N LEU A 140 -0.98 -3.67 5.64
CA LEU A 140 -2.02 -2.97 4.90
C LEU A 140 -2.81 -2.11 5.87
N ALA A 141 -2.80 -0.80 5.66
CA ALA A 141 -3.50 0.13 6.52
C ALA A 141 -5.01 -0.03 6.32
N GLY A 142 -5.73 -0.42 7.38
CA GLY A 142 -7.19 -0.46 7.38
C GLY A 142 -7.83 0.93 7.54
N ASP A 143 -7.12 1.84 8.22
CA ASP A 143 -7.51 3.24 8.40
C ASP A 143 -6.49 4.13 7.68
N ILE A 144 -6.95 4.78 6.61
CA ILE A 144 -6.14 5.59 5.70
C ILE A 144 -5.95 7.04 6.17
N THR A 145 -6.45 7.40 7.36
CA THR A 145 -6.24 8.72 7.95
C THR A 145 -4.80 8.88 8.45
N ILE A 146 -4.35 10.13 8.61
CA ILE A 146 -3.01 10.43 9.15
C ILE A 146 -2.86 9.83 10.56
N GLU A 147 -3.86 10.03 11.41
CA GLU A 147 -3.87 9.51 12.77
C GLU A 147 -3.90 7.98 12.80
N GLY A 148 -4.66 7.35 11.90
CA GLY A 148 -4.67 5.89 11.71
C GLY A 148 -3.30 5.35 11.30
N LEU A 149 -2.66 5.98 10.32
CA LEU A 149 -1.30 5.62 9.88
C LEU A 149 -0.26 5.85 10.97
N ARG A 150 -0.32 6.97 11.70
CA ARG A 150 0.59 7.25 12.82
C ARG A 150 0.50 6.19 13.91
N ARG A 151 -0.74 5.80 14.28
CA ARG A 151 -1.00 4.71 15.21
C ARG A 151 -0.42 3.39 14.69
N SER A 152 -0.68 3.09 13.41
CA SER A 152 -0.18 1.88 12.76
C SER A 152 1.35 1.78 12.74
N TYR A 153 2.07 2.88 12.51
CA TYR A 153 3.54 2.91 12.61
C TYR A 153 4.07 2.86 14.05
N ALA A 154 3.33 3.42 15.02
CA ALA A 154 3.73 3.41 16.42
C ALA A 154 3.55 2.03 17.08
N GLU A 155 2.50 1.30 16.72
CA GLU A 155 2.10 0.03 17.34
C GLU A 155 2.45 -1.19 16.49
N GLY A 156 2.64 -0.98 15.19
CA GLY A 156 2.82 -2.05 14.21
C GLY A 156 4.21 -2.09 13.59
N VAL A 157 4.31 -2.71 12.42
CA VAL A 157 5.58 -2.90 11.70
C VAL A 157 5.99 -1.64 10.92
N ALA A 158 7.31 -1.51 10.72
CA ALA A 158 7.96 -0.39 10.01
C ALA A 158 7.78 -0.45 8.47
N GLY A 159 6.55 -0.67 8.00
CA GLY A 159 6.19 -0.64 6.59
C GLY A 159 4.69 -0.78 6.41
N GLN A 160 4.06 0.31 5.97
CA GLN A 160 2.61 0.37 5.72
C GLN A 160 2.31 0.64 4.26
N GLY A 161 1.23 0.05 3.76
CA GLY A 161 0.73 0.19 2.41
C GLY A 161 -0.72 0.62 2.43
N VAL A 162 -1.05 1.60 1.61
CA VAL A 162 -2.41 2.05 1.40
C VAL A 162 -2.81 1.74 -0.04
N PHE A 163 -3.87 0.97 -0.21
CA PHE A 163 -4.39 0.54 -1.50
C PHE A 163 -5.86 0.93 -1.56
N SER A 164 -6.24 1.68 -2.59
CA SER A 164 -7.61 2.13 -2.78
C SER A 164 -7.88 2.30 -4.27
N THR A 165 -9.07 1.88 -4.68
CA THR A 165 -9.56 2.02 -6.05
C THR A 165 -10.31 3.36 -6.25
N GLU A 166 -10.48 4.10 -5.15
CA GLU A 166 -11.07 5.44 -5.05
C GLU A 166 -10.01 6.47 -4.64
N ALA A 167 -9.14 6.83 -5.59
CA ALA A 167 -8.07 7.79 -5.37
C ALA A 167 -8.57 9.18 -4.90
N GLY A 168 -9.81 9.56 -5.24
CA GLY A 168 -10.42 10.81 -4.77
C GLY A 168 -10.62 10.85 -3.25
N VAL A 169 -10.96 9.72 -2.62
CA VAL A 169 -11.09 9.64 -1.15
C VAL A 169 -9.72 9.77 -0.47
N MET A 170 -8.70 9.16 -1.07
CA MET A 170 -7.32 9.24 -0.60
C MET A 170 -6.71 10.64 -0.73
N LEU A 171 -6.87 11.26 -1.90
CA LEU A 171 -6.20 12.50 -2.25
C LEU A 171 -6.99 13.76 -1.86
N ALA A 172 -8.33 13.67 -1.78
CA ALA A 172 -9.21 14.81 -1.54
C ALA A 172 -10.15 14.65 -0.32
N GLY A 173 -10.08 13.53 0.42
CA GLY A 173 -10.90 13.30 1.61
C GLY A 173 -10.35 13.93 2.90
N HIS A 174 -11.09 13.75 4.02
CA HIS A 174 -10.75 14.25 5.36
C HIS A 174 -9.33 13.87 5.83
N ALA A 175 -8.71 12.83 5.27
CA ALA A 175 -7.32 12.44 5.56
C ALA A 175 -6.28 13.49 5.15
N MET A 176 -6.60 14.42 4.23
CA MET A 176 -5.72 15.51 3.79
C MET A 176 -6.42 16.89 3.71
N SER A 177 -7.49 17.08 4.49
CA SER A 177 -8.12 18.40 4.69
C SER A 177 -7.06 19.44 5.13
N GLN A 178 -7.25 20.72 4.76
CA GLN A 178 -6.34 21.80 5.17
C GLN A 178 -6.10 21.82 6.69
N ASP A 179 -7.10 21.44 7.49
CA ASP A 179 -7.00 21.37 8.96
C ASP A 179 -6.04 20.28 9.46
N HIS A 180 -5.78 19.25 8.66
CA HIS A 180 -4.90 18.14 9.02
C HIS A 180 -3.48 18.29 8.46
N ARG A 181 -3.24 19.21 7.50
CA ARG A 181 -1.90 19.49 6.94
C ARG A 181 -0.92 20.04 7.98
N THR A 182 -1.43 20.72 9.01
CA THR A 182 -0.62 21.35 10.07
C THR A 182 -0.20 20.38 11.17
N LYS A 183 -0.65 19.12 11.13
CA LYS A 183 -0.35 18.09 12.14
C LYS A 183 0.79 17.13 11.74
N THR A 184 1.43 17.39 10.61
CA THR A 184 2.65 16.71 10.13
C THR A 184 3.87 17.28 10.82
#